data_AF-A0ABD2P625-F1
#
_entry.id   AF-A0ABD2P625-F1
#
_cell.length_a   1.000
_cell.length_b   1.000
_cell.length_c   1.000
_cell.angle_alpha   90.00
_cell.angle_beta   90.00
_cell.angle_gamma   90.00
#
_symmetry.space_group_name_H-M   'P 1'
#
loop_
_entity.id
_entity.type
_entity.pdbx_description
1 polymer ?
#
loop_
_entity_poly.entity_id
_entity_poly.type
_entity_poly.pdbx_seq_one_letter_code
_entity_poly.pdbx_strand_id
1 'polypeptide(L)'
;MLCRAGFLHLRLGENQQSFERFSDALALNPACSKALLGIGCITQSHGDVDVALPKYKTAIQFSPNSVALWNNIGTCFHLKQKHIAVSS
;
A
#
# COMPACT_ATOMS: atom_id res chain seq x y z
N MET A 1 5.15 13.16 10.50
CA MET A 1 6.52 12.60 10.41
C MET A 1 6.53 11.09 10.22
N LEU A 2 5.59 10.36 10.84
CA LEU A 2 5.47 8.90 10.75
C LEU A 2 5.44 8.35 9.32
N CYS A 3 4.61 8.87 8.41
CA CYS A 3 4.59 8.38 7.03
C CYS A 3 5.91 8.62 6.28
N ARG A 4 6.62 9.73 6.55
CA ARG A 4 7.93 9.99 5.95
C ARG A 4 8.97 8.98 6.42
N ALA A 5 8.95 8.63 7.71
CA ALA A 5 9.79 7.57 8.26
C ALA A 5 9.42 6.20 7.66
N GLY A 6 8.13 5.88 7.53
CA GLY A 6 7.68 4.65 6.87
C GLY A 6 8.21 4.54 5.42
N PHE A 7 8.11 5.61 4.63
CA PHE A 7 8.69 5.60 3.28
C PHE A 7 10.23 5.51 3.26
N LEU A 8 10.92 5.99 4.30
CA LEU A 8 12.36 5.83 4.41
C LEU A 8 12.72 4.36 4.67
N HIS A 9 12.06 3.71 5.63
CA HIS A 9 12.24 2.29 5.92
C HIS A 9 11.91 1.40 4.71
N LEU A 10 10.86 1.74 3.93
CA LEU A 10 10.59 1.06 2.66
C LEU A 10 11.78 1.08 1.69
N ARG A 11 12.46 2.23 1.57
CA ARG A 11 13.65 2.34 0.69
C ARG A 11 14.85 1.56 1.22
N LEU A 12 14.90 1.32 2.53
CA LEU A 12 15.93 0.51 3.18
C LEU A 12 15.61 -0.99 3.16
N GLY A 13 14.42 -1.40 2.69
CA GLY A 13 13.97 -2.79 2.71
C GLY A 13 13.45 -3.26 4.07
N GLU A 14 13.31 -2.35 5.03
CA GLU A 14 12.87 -2.62 6.40
C GLU A 14 11.33 -2.64 6.46
N ASN A 15 10.72 -3.64 5.82
CA ASN A 15 9.26 -3.73 5.66
C ASN A 15 8.50 -3.73 7.00
N GLN A 16 9.03 -4.41 8.01
CA GLN A 16 8.39 -4.51 9.34
C GLN A 16 8.33 -3.14 10.03
N GLN A 17 9.48 -2.45 10.13
CA GLN A 17 9.55 -1.12 10.75
C GLN A 17 8.70 -0.11 9.97
N SER A 18 8.71 -0.20 8.64
CA SER A 18 7.85 0.62 7.80
C SER A 18 6.37 0.41 8.09
N PHE A 19 5.94 -0.85 8.21
CA PHE A 19 4.56 -1.21 8.52
C PHE A 19 4.13 -0.65 9.88
N GLU A 20 5.00 -0.72 10.89
CA GLU A 20 4.77 -0.13 12.21
C GLU A 20 4.58 1.38 12.11
N ARG A 21 5.46 2.09 11.38
CA ARG A 21 5.33 3.56 11.20
C ARG A 21 4.05 3.96 10.47
N PHE A 22 3.61 3.17 9.49
CA PHE A 22 2.35 3.44 8.83
C PHE A 22 1.15 3.08 9.71
N SER A 23 1.24 2.02 10.51
CA SER A 23 0.21 1.63 11.47
C SER A 23 0.03 2.70 12.55
N ASP A 24 1.12 3.23 13.11
CA ASP A 24 1.10 4.36 14.04
C ASP A 24 0.44 5.59 13.39
N ALA A 25 0.77 5.85 12.12
CA ALA A 25 0.17 6.97 11.38
C ALA A 25 -1.35 6.79 11.18
N LEU A 26 -1.82 5.55 11.00
CA LEU A 26 -3.25 5.25 10.91
C LEU A 26 -3.96 5.28 12.27
N ALA A 27 -3.27 4.91 13.35
CA ALA A 27 -3.81 5.03 14.70
C ALA A 27 -4.08 6.50 15.05
N LEU A 28 -3.21 7.42 14.60
CA LEU A 28 -3.40 8.86 14.78
C LEU A 28 -4.38 9.47 13.77
N ASN A 29 -4.35 9.00 12.52
CA ASN A 29 -5.25 9.46 11.47
C ASN A 29 -5.66 8.27 10.57
N PRO A 30 -6.85 7.68 10.82
CA PRO A 30 -7.35 6.55 10.04
C PRO A 30 -7.54 6.87 8.54
N ALA A 31 -7.71 8.15 8.20
CA ALA A 31 -7.87 8.64 6.84
C ALA A 31 -6.54 9.02 6.16
N CYS A 32 -5.39 8.63 6.72
CA CYS A 32 -4.09 8.96 6.15
C CYS A 32 -3.81 8.16 4.87
N SER A 33 -4.10 8.76 3.71
CA SER A 33 -3.91 8.13 2.39
C SER A 33 -2.47 7.67 2.14
N LYS A 34 -1.48 8.40 2.67
CA LYS A 34 -0.06 8.04 2.55
C LYS A 34 0.30 6.77 3.33
N ALA A 35 -0.30 6.57 4.50
CA ALA A 35 -0.08 5.38 5.31
C ALA A 35 -0.79 4.16 4.72
N LEU A 36 -2.03 4.34 4.23
CA LEU A 36 -2.74 3.30 3.49
C LEU A 36 -2.01 2.89 2.21
N LEU A 37 -1.47 3.87 1.46
CA LEU A 37 -0.60 3.62 0.31
C LEU A 37 0.63 2.81 0.72
N GLY A 38 1.33 3.22 1.78
CA GLY A 38 2.52 2.55 2.27
C GLY A 38 2.28 1.10 2.68
N ILE A 39 1.24 0.83 3.45
CA ILE A 39 0.83 -0.54 3.84
C ILE A 39 0.45 -1.35 2.61
N GLY A 40 -0.32 -0.76 1.69
CA GLY A 40 -0.68 -1.40 0.42
C GLY A 40 0.56 -1.82 -0.37
N CYS A 41 1.59 -0.97 -0.45
CA CYS A 41 2.85 -1.28 -1.12
C CYS A 41 3.56 -2.47 -0.48
N ILE A 42 3.62 -2.50 0.86
CA ILE A 42 4.24 -3.61 1.61
C ILE A 42 3.48 -4.91 1.31
N THR A 43 2.16 -4.92 1.42
CA THR A 43 1.37 -6.13 1.14
C THR A 43 1.48 -6.58 -0.31
N GLN A 44 1.55 -5.64 -1.27
CA GLN A 44 1.73 -5.94 -2.68
C GLN A 44 3.11 -6.56 -2.95
N SER A 45 4.18 -6.08 -2.30
CA SER A 45 5.53 -6.64 -2.46
C SER A 45 5.67 -8.04 -1.88
N HIS A 46 4.83 -8.41 -0.91
CA HIS A 46 4.71 -9.76 -0.38
C HIS A 46 3.87 -10.71 -1.26
N GLY A 47 3.28 -10.21 -2.35
CA GLY A 47 2.42 -11.01 -3.24
C GLY A 47 0.95 -11.07 -2.82
N ASP A 48 0.60 -10.47 -1.68
CA ASP A 48 -0.77 -10.43 -1.14
C ASP A 48 -1.61 -9.32 -1.79
N VAL A 49 -1.75 -9.42 -3.11
CA VAL A 49 -2.47 -8.46 -3.96
C VAL A 49 -3.94 -8.30 -3.52
N ASP A 50 -4.56 -9.38 -3.04
CA ASP A 50 -5.93 -9.37 -2.54
C ASP A 50 -6.10 -8.57 -1.24
N VAL A 51 -5.04 -8.46 -0.44
CA VAL A 51 -5.01 -7.64 0.79
C VAL A 51 -4.65 -6.19 0.47
N ALA A 52 -3.77 -5.96 -0.50
CA ALA A 52 -3.33 -4.63 -0.92
C ALA A 52 -4.46 -3.81 -1.57
N LEU A 53 -5.26 -4.44 -2.43
CA LEU A 53 -6.26 -3.73 -3.24
C LEU A 53 -7.33 -3.00 -2.41
N PRO A 54 -7.93 -3.60 -1.35
CA PRO A 54 -8.81 -2.89 -0.43
C PRO A 54 -8.15 -1.66 0.21
N LYS A 55 -6.88 -1.74 0.62
CA LYS A 55 -6.16 -0.63 1.25
C LYS A 55 -5.98 0.54 0.28
N TYR A 56 -5.64 0.27 -0.97
CA TYR A 56 -5.56 1.30 -2.00
C TYR A 56 -6.92 1.92 -2.32
N LYS A 57 -8.00 1.11 -2.35
CA LYS A 57 -9.37 1.63 -2.53
C LYS A 57 -9.78 2.57 -1.41
N THR A 58 -9.46 2.25 -0.16
CA THR A 58 -9.72 3.17 0.96
C THR A 58 -8.86 4.44 0.83
N ALA A 59 -7.59 4.30 0.46
CA ALA A 59 -6.70 5.45 0.30
C ALA A 59 -7.18 6.43 -0.80
N ILE A 60 -7.76 5.90 -1.88
CA ILE A 60 -8.21 6.73 -3.01
C ILE A 60 -9.48 7.52 -2.69
N GLN A 61 -10.30 7.04 -1.77
CA GLN A 61 -11.45 7.81 -1.26
C GLN A 61 -10.99 9.09 -0.56
N PHE A 62 -9.84 9.06 0.11
CA PHE A 62 -9.26 10.22 0.79
C PHE A 62 -8.33 11.07 -0.10
N SER A 63 -7.84 10.52 -1.21
CA SER A 63 -6.95 11.22 -2.15
C SER A 63 -7.17 10.74 -3.58
N PRO A 64 -8.31 11.09 -4.20
CA PRO A 64 -8.69 10.59 -5.52
C PRO A 64 -7.75 11.08 -6.63
N ASN A 65 -7.08 12.21 -6.43
CA ASN A 65 -6.14 12.80 -7.39
C ASN A 65 -4.70 12.25 -7.25
N SER A 66 -4.49 11.20 -6.45
CA SER A 66 -3.17 10.62 -6.25
C SER A 66 -2.80 9.69 -7.40
N VAL A 67 -1.90 10.16 -8.28
CA VAL A 67 -1.34 9.37 -9.39
C VAL A 67 -0.66 8.09 -8.87
N ALA A 68 0.04 8.17 -7.74
CA ALA A 68 0.70 7.01 -7.14
C ALA A 68 -0.29 5.90 -6.74
N LEU A 69 -1.46 6.27 -6.20
CA LEU A 69 -2.50 5.29 -5.86
C LEU A 69 -3.07 4.61 -7.10
N TRP A 70 -3.39 5.38 -8.14
CA TRP A 70 -3.89 4.81 -9.40
C TRP A 70 -2.86 3.87 -10.04
N ASN A 71 -1.59 4.24 -10.05
CA ASN A 71 -0.51 3.38 -10.56
C ASN A 71 -0.40 2.07 -9.77
N ASN A 72 -0.47 2.13 -8.44
CA ASN A 72 -0.37 0.94 -7.60
C ASN A 72 -1.60 0.03 -7.72
N ILE A 73 -2.81 0.61 -7.86
CA ILE A 73 -4.04 -0.15 -8.14
C ILE A 73 -3.94 -0.86 -9.49
N GLY A 74 -3.50 -0.16 -10.54
CA GLY A 74 -3.29 -0.75 -11.87
C GLY A 74 -2.29 -1.90 -11.83
N THR A 75 -1.18 -1.70 -11.12
CA THR A 75 -0.17 -2.77 -10.88
C THR A 75 -0.78 -3.96 -10.15
N CYS A 76 -1.61 -3.71 -9.12
CA CYS A 76 -2.34 -4.73 -8.39
C CYS A 76 -3.23 -5.56 -9.33
N PHE A 77 -4.02 -4.92 -10.18
CA PHE A 77 -4.88 -5.62 -11.14
C PHE A 77 -4.08 -6.46 -12.15
N HIS A 78 -2.96 -5.93 -12.64
CA HIS A 78 -2.08 -6.67 -13.54
C HIS A 78 -1.49 -7.92 -12.87
N LEU A 79 -1.04 -7.80 -11.62
CA LEU A 79 -0.51 -8.93 -10.84
C LEU A 79 -1.60 -9.97 -10.54
N LYS A 80 -2.82 -9.53 -10.20
CA LYS A 80 -3.95 -10.42 -9.97
C LYS A 80 -4.30 -11.24 -11.22
N GLN A 81 -4.33 -10.61 -12.39
CA GLN A 81 -4.60 -11.30 -13.66
C GLN A 81 -3.53 -12.37 -13.96
N LYS A 82 -2.25 -12.09 -13.68
CA LYS A 82 -1.17 -13.08 -13.81
C LYS A 82 -1.34 -14.26 -12.84
N HIS A 83 -1.70 -14.00 -11.59
CA HIS A 83 -1.94 -15.08 -10.62
C HIS A 83 -3.09 -16.00 -11.04
N ILE A 84 -4.16 -15.45 -11.61
CA ILE A 84 -5.28 -16.24 -12.15
C ILE A 84 -4.83 -17.09 -13.34
N ALA A 85 -4.00 -16.54 -14.23
CA ALA A 85 -3.51 -17.25 -15.42
C ALA A 85 -2.47 -18.35 -15.11
N VAL A 86 -1.77 -18.28 -13.97
CA VAL A 86 -0.77 -19.27 -13.54
C VAL A 86 -1.41 -20.41 -12.72
N SER A 87 -2.64 -20.22 -12.23
CA SER A 87 -3.37 -21.20 -11.41
C SER A 87 -4.39 -22.04 -12.21
N SER A 88 -4.34 -21.99 -13.54
CA SER A 88 -5.18 -22.73 -14.49
C SER A 88 -4.32 -23.53 -15.46
#